data_AF-A0A7X4Y8S5-F1
#
_entry.id   AF-A0A7X4Y8S5-F1
#
_cell.length_a   1.000
_cell.length_b   1.000
_cell.length_c   1.000
_cell.angle_alpha   90.00
_cell.angle_beta   90.00
_cell.angle_gamma   90.00
#
_symmetry.space_group_name_H-M   'P 1'
#
loop_
_entity.id
_entity.type
_entity.pdbx_description
1 polymer ?
#
loop_
_entity_poly.entity_id
_entity_poly.type
_entity_poly.pdbx_seq_one_letter_code
_entity_poly.pdbx_strand_id
1 'polypeptide(L)'
;MDLILFVVGLVKVVLGGLVAALGIGLSMRGLSRLLDSHPVEELRQGNVAAGLVHATSLVSLGLLVQHALKATSDAVDLAVQNPPVSAVSVLQLMGLALVHVALSLAVGVAVLALGVRLFDKMTPGIEELAEVRRGNIAAALLLCAFLLVIALLTAPGLQAALNGLIPFPQLPTGVLRAPA
;
A
#
# COMPACT_ATOMS: atom_id res chain seq x y z
N MET A 1 15.27 6.53 -29.41
CA MET A 1 14.29 5.95 -28.47
C MET A 1 15.03 4.90 -27.66
N ASP A 2 14.96 4.97 -26.33
CA ASP A 2 15.57 3.95 -25.47
C ASP A 2 14.58 2.79 -25.31
N LEU A 3 14.79 1.71 -26.07
CA LEU A 3 13.91 0.54 -26.08
C LEU A 3 13.91 -0.18 -24.72
N ILE A 4 15.02 -0.14 -23.98
CA ILE A 4 15.15 -0.80 -22.68
C ILE A 4 14.26 -0.09 -21.67
N LEU A 5 14.35 1.24 -21.59
CA LEU A 5 13.50 2.03 -20.69
C LEU A 5 12.00 1.88 -21.03
N PHE A 6 11.66 1.77 -22.31
CA PHE A 6 10.29 1.51 -22.73
C PHE A 6 9.77 0.15 -22.23
N VAL A 7 10.56 -0.93 -22.40
CA VAL A 7 10.20 -2.28 -21.91
C VAL A 7 10.10 -2.31 -20.38
N VAL A 8 11.03 -1.68 -19.68
CA VAL A 8 10.99 -1.55 -18.21
C VAL A 8 9.71 -0.84 -17.76
N GLY A 9 9.31 0.22 -18.45
CA GLY A 9 8.04 0.90 -18.21
C GLY A 9 6.84 -0.04 -18.35
N LEU A 10 6.79 -0.85 -19.40
CA LEU A 10 5.71 -1.83 -19.61
C LEU A 10 5.66 -2.88 -18.49
N VAL A 11 6.81 -3.38 -18.05
CA VAL A 11 6.90 -4.33 -16.92
C VAL A 11 6.37 -3.71 -15.63
N LYS A 12 6.71 -2.44 -15.35
CA LYS A 12 6.21 -1.70 -14.18
C LYS A 12 4.68 -1.51 -14.23
N VAL A 13 4.11 -1.26 -15.41
CA VAL A 13 2.65 -1.17 -15.58
C VAL A 13 1.98 -2.52 -15.26
N VAL A 14 2.52 -3.63 -15.77
CA VAL A 14 1.98 -4.97 -15.48
C VAL A 14 2.08 -5.27 -13.99
N LEU A 15 3.22 -5.00 -13.35
CA LEU A 15 3.40 -5.18 -11.91
C LEU A 15 2.37 -4.34 -11.12
N GLY A 16 2.22 -3.05 -11.45
CA GLY A 16 1.25 -2.17 -10.81
C GLY A 16 -0.19 -2.68 -10.94
N GLY A 17 -0.57 -3.16 -12.12
CA GLY A 17 -1.90 -3.75 -12.36
C GLY A 17 -2.16 -5.01 -11.54
N LEU A 18 -1.18 -5.92 -11.46
CA LEU A 18 -1.29 -7.14 -10.64
C LEU A 18 -1.42 -6.80 -9.15
N VAL A 19 -0.58 -5.89 -8.67
CA VAL A 19 -0.57 -5.44 -7.29
C VAL A 19 -1.86 -4.71 -6.93
N ALA A 20 -2.41 -3.90 -7.84
CA ALA A 20 -3.72 -3.27 -7.65
C ALA A 20 -4.84 -4.31 -7.52
N ALA A 21 -4.90 -5.31 -8.42
CA ALA A 21 -5.92 -6.36 -8.36
C ALA A 21 -5.86 -7.15 -7.03
N LEU A 22 -4.65 -7.51 -6.59
CA LEU A 22 -4.44 -8.19 -5.30
C LEU A 22 -4.81 -7.29 -4.12
N GLY A 23 -4.37 -6.02 -4.14
CA GLY A 23 -4.64 -5.03 -3.10
C GLY A 23 -6.13 -4.78 -2.93
N ILE A 24 -6.89 -4.62 -4.02
CA ILE A 24 -8.35 -4.45 -3.98
C ILE A 24 -9.00 -5.66 -3.28
N GLY A 25 -8.66 -6.88 -3.70
CA GLY A 25 -9.20 -8.09 -3.09
C GLY A 25 -8.86 -8.25 -1.61
N LEU A 26 -7.63 -7.87 -1.22
CA LEU A 26 -7.18 -7.91 0.17
C LEU A 26 -7.81 -6.81 1.03
N SER A 27 -7.97 -5.58 0.52
CA SER A 27 -8.62 -4.50 1.25
C SER A 27 -10.07 -4.87 1.57
N MET A 28 -10.82 -5.36 0.57
CA MET A 28 -12.21 -5.79 0.77
C MET A 28 -12.31 -6.90 1.82
N ARG A 29 -11.44 -7.92 1.77
CA ARG A 29 -11.45 -9.05 2.71
C ARG A 29 -10.89 -8.71 4.10
N GLY A 30 -9.91 -7.81 4.16
CA GLY A 30 -9.28 -7.37 5.39
C GLY A 30 -10.24 -6.50 6.18
N LEU A 31 -10.83 -5.50 5.53
CA LEU A 31 -11.79 -4.61 6.16
C LEU A 31 -13.10 -5.32 6.50
N SER A 32 -13.58 -6.25 5.66
CA SER A 32 -14.79 -7.03 6.00
C SER A 32 -14.64 -7.79 7.32
N ARG A 33 -13.44 -8.32 7.60
CA ARG A 33 -13.15 -9.01 8.87
C ARG A 33 -13.03 -8.06 10.06
N LEU A 34 -12.52 -6.85 9.85
CA LEU A 34 -12.43 -5.85 10.91
C LEU A 34 -13.82 -5.29 11.25
N LEU A 35 -14.62 -5.05 10.21
CA LEU A 35 -15.95 -4.49 10.31
C LEU A 35 -17.04 -5.52 10.55
N ASP A 36 -16.77 -6.83 10.77
CA ASP A 36 -17.71 -7.96 10.60
C ASP A 36 -18.87 -7.65 9.62
N SER A 37 -18.52 -7.08 8.48
CA SER A 37 -19.49 -6.61 7.50
C SER A 37 -19.34 -7.43 6.22
N HIS A 38 -20.43 -7.52 5.46
CA HIS A 38 -20.43 -8.14 4.15
C HIS A 38 -20.52 -7.03 3.09
N PRO A 39 -19.40 -6.60 2.48
CA PRO A 39 -19.37 -5.40 1.63
C PRO A 39 -20.41 -5.41 0.51
N VAL A 40 -20.61 -6.57 -0.13
CA VAL A 40 -21.59 -6.73 -1.21
C VAL A 40 -23.02 -6.56 -0.70
N GLU A 41 -23.31 -7.04 0.50
CA GLU A 41 -24.64 -6.97 1.09
C GLU A 41 -24.95 -5.55 1.57
N GLU A 42 -23.98 -4.89 2.23
CA GLU A 42 -24.08 -3.49 2.63
C GLU A 42 -24.36 -2.57 1.42
N LEU A 43 -23.70 -2.82 0.29
CA LEU A 43 -23.94 -2.09 -0.95
C LEU A 43 -25.33 -2.38 -1.54
N ARG A 44 -25.80 -3.63 -1.47
CA ARG A 44 -27.16 -4.01 -1.93
C ARG A 44 -28.26 -3.37 -1.08
N GLN A 45 -28.01 -3.24 0.22
CA GLN A 45 -28.93 -2.61 1.18
C GLN A 45 -28.89 -1.07 1.12
N GLY A 46 -28.00 -0.48 0.32
CA GLY A 46 -27.87 0.96 0.19
C GLY A 46 -27.21 1.63 1.39
N ASN A 47 -26.42 0.89 2.19
CA ASN A 47 -25.69 1.47 3.30
C ASN A 47 -24.51 2.33 2.78
N VAL A 48 -24.79 3.62 2.59
CA VAL A 48 -23.81 4.62 2.14
C VAL A 48 -22.63 4.73 3.10
N ALA A 49 -22.86 4.61 4.41
CA ALA A 49 -21.82 4.72 5.43
C ALA A 49 -20.79 3.58 5.30
N ALA A 50 -21.25 2.33 5.23
CA ALA A 50 -20.37 1.19 4.99
C ALA A 50 -19.66 1.28 3.63
N GLY A 51 -20.38 1.72 2.58
CA GLY A 51 -19.80 1.96 1.25
C GLY A 51 -18.64 2.97 1.26
N LEU A 52 -18.80 4.08 2.00
CA LEU A 52 -17.75 5.10 2.18
C LEU A 52 -16.49 4.52 2.84
N VAL A 53 -16.66 3.73 3.90
CA VAL A 53 -15.52 3.15 4.63
C VAL A 53 -14.78 2.11 3.76
N HIS A 54 -15.50 1.25 3.03
CA HIS A 54 -14.89 0.29 2.09
C HIS A 54 -14.20 0.99 0.91
N ALA A 55 -14.80 2.03 0.35
CA ALA A 55 -14.16 2.82 -0.70
C ALA A 55 -12.88 3.51 -0.19
N THR A 56 -12.94 4.06 1.02
CA THR A 56 -11.79 4.75 1.62
C THR A 56 -10.68 3.78 1.98
N SER A 57 -10.98 2.58 2.49
CA SER A 57 -9.94 1.58 2.76
C SER A 57 -9.24 1.11 1.49
N LEU A 58 -9.95 1.03 0.36
CA LEU A 58 -9.35 0.74 -0.95
C LEU A 58 -8.37 1.84 -1.36
N VAL A 59 -8.79 3.10 -1.25
CA VAL A 59 -7.94 4.26 -1.55
C VAL A 59 -6.72 4.29 -0.61
N SER A 60 -6.92 4.15 0.70
CA SER A 60 -5.85 4.15 1.69
C SER A 60 -4.84 3.02 1.48
N LEU A 61 -5.31 1.80 1.16
CA LEU A 61 -4.38 0.71 0.82
C LEU A 61 -3.62 1.02 -0.48
N GLY A 62 -4.29 1.56 -1.50
CA GLY A 62 -3.66 2.00 -2.73
C GLY A 62 -2.56 3.03 -2.48
N LEU A 63 -2.81 4.01 -1.60
CA LEU A 63 -1.81 5.00 -1.18
C LEU A 63 -0.62 4.38 -0.46
N LEU A 64 -0.81 3.33 0.34
CA LEU A 64 0.32 2.64 0.99
C LEU A 64 1.13 1.83 -0.03
N VAL A 65 0.43 1.12 -0.91
CA VAL A 65 1.02 0.22 -1.89
C VAL A 65 1.72 0.96 -3.03
N GLN A 66 1.27 2.16 -3.43
CA GLN A 66 1.94 2.96 -4.47
C GLN A 66 3.38 3.30 -4.07
N HIS A 67 3.63 3.54 -2.79
CA HIS A 67 4.95 3.87 -2.25
C HIS A 67 5.87 2.64 -2.25
N ALA A 68 5.31 1.45 -2.04
CA ALA A 68 6.03 0.20 -2.22
C ALA A 68 6.36 -0.09 -3.69
N LEU A 69 5.40 0.13 -4.59
CA LEU A 69 5.62 0.03 -6.04
C LEU A 69 6.70 1.01 -6.52
N LYS A 70 6.79 2.20 -5.90
CA LYS A 70 7.86 3.15 -6.16
C LYS A 70 9.21 2.62 -5.69
N ALA A 71 9.32 2.10 -4.48
CA ALA A 71 10.55 1.46 -3.99
C ALA A 71 11.04 0.33 -4.92
N THR A 72 10.13 -0.55 -5.37
CA THR A 72 10.46 -1.61 -6.33
C THR A 72 10.88 -1.03 -7.69
N SER A 73 10.21 0.03 -8.16
CA SER A 73 10.56 0.69 -9.42
C SER A 73 11.94 1.34 -9.37
N ASP A 74 12.30 1.95 -8.25
CA ASP A 74 13.61 2.55 -8.00
C ASP A 74 14.71 1.46 -8.03
N ALA A 75 14.45 0.28 -7.44
CA ALA A 75 15.36 -0.86 -7.50
C ALA A 75 15.60 -1.37 -8.94
N VAL A 76 14.54 -1.46 -9.74
CA VAL A 76 14.63 -1.85 -11.16
C VAL A 76 15.42 -0.81 -11.96
N ASP A 77 15.17 0.48 -11.75
CA ASP A 77 15.89 1.55 -12.44
C ASP A 77 17.38 1.52 -12.12
N LEU A 78 17.75 1.31 -10.85
CA LEU A 78 19.14 1.18 -10.44
C LEU A 78 19.83 -0.01 -11.11
N ALA A 79 19.16 -1.14 -11.23
CA ALA A 79 19.75 -2.31 -11.89
C ALA A 79 19.95 -2.11 -13.38
N VAL A 80 19.00 -1.46 -14.06
CA VAL A 80 19.08 -1.18 -15.50
C VAL A 80 20.15 -0.14 -15.82
N GLN A 81 20.37 0.84 -14.93
CA GLN A 81 21.40 1.87 -15.09
C GLN A 81 22.83 1.36 -14.85
N ASN A 82 23.01 0.22 -14.19
CA ASN A 82 24.32 -0.36 -13.87
C ASN A 82 24.53 -1.71 -14.59
N PRO A 83 24.71 -1.72 -15.92
CA PRO A 83 24.98 -2.94 -16.66
C PRO A 83 26.33 -3.59 -16.26
N PRO A 84 26.49 -4.91 -16.47
CA PRO A 84 25.59 -5.81 -17.19
C PRO A 84 24.48 -6.42 -16.31
N VAL A 85 23.24 -6.41 -16.83
CA VAL A 85 22.11 -7.10 -16.21
C VAL A 85 22.22 -8.60 -16.53
N SER A 86 22.66 -9.39 -15.54
CA SER A 86 22.75 -10.85 -15.65
C SER A 86 21.42 -11.54 -15.32
N ALA A 87 21.23 -12.79 -15.76
CA ALA A 87 20.05 -13.58 -15.41
C ALA A 87 19.83 -13.71 -13.89
N VAL A 88 20.93 -13.80 -13.12
CA VAL A 88 20.90 -13.84 -11.66
C VAL A 88 20.35 -12.52 -11.08
N SER A 89 20.79 -11.38 -11.61
CA SER A 89 20.28 -10.07 -11.17
C SER A 89 18.79 -9.90 -11.44
N VAL A 90 18.29 -10.40 -12.58
CA VAL A 90 16.85 -10.42 -12.89
C VAL A 90 16.09 -11.25 -11.87
N LEU A 91 16.58 -12.44 -11.53
CA LEU A 91 15.94 -13.30 -10.53
C LEU A 91 15.90 -12.64 -9.15
N GLN A 92 17.00 -11.97 -8.75
CA GLN A 92 17.06 -11.22 -7.49
C GLN A 92 16.05 -10.07 -7.46
N LEU A 93 15.91 -9.31 -8.56
CA LEU A 93 14.91 -8.24 -8.66
C LEU A 93 13.48 -8.78 -8.57
N MET A 94 13.20 -9.92 -9.20
CA MET A 94 11.89 -10.56 -9.09
C MET A 94 11.59 -10.99 -7.65
N GLY A 95 12.58 -11.57 -6.95
CA GLY A 95 12.46 -11.92 -5.54
C GLY A 95 12.24 -10.69 -4.65
N LEU A 96 13.01 -9.62 -4.88
CA LEU A 96 12.88 -8.36 -4.16
C LEU A 96 11.49 -7.72 -4.38
N ALA A 97 11.02 -7.68 -5.63
CA ALA A 97 9.69 -7.18 -5.97
C ALA A 97 8.58 -7.96 -5.25
N LEU A 98 8.69 -9.30 -5.19
CA LEU A 98 7.74 -10.14 -4.47
C LEU A 98 7.73 -9.81 -2.97
N VAL A 99 8.91 -9.66 -2.36
CA VAL A 99 9.05 -9.28 -0.95
C VAL A 99 8.45 -7.90 -0.70
N HIS A 100 8.76 -6.91 -1.55
CA HIS A 100 8.20 -5.56 -1.44
C HIS A 100 6.67 -5.57 -1.52
N VAL A 101 6.09 -6.27 -2.50
CA VAL A 101 4.65 -6.39 -2.66
C VAL A 101 4.02 -7.09 -1.44
N ALA A 102 4.54 -8.25 -1.03
CA ALA A 102 3.99 -9.01 0.09
C ALA A 102 4.03 -8.20 1.40
N LEU A 103 5.18 -7.58 1.69
CA LEU A 103 5.36 -6.76 2.89
C LEU A 103 4.48 -5.51 2.85
N SER A 104 4.38 -4.85 1.70
CA SER A 104 3.56 -3.64 1.57
C SER A 104 2.07 -3.91 1.79
N LEU A 105 1.55 -5.02 1.26
CA LEU A 105 0.17 -5.43 1.46
C LEU A 105 -0.08 -5.83 2.92
N ALA A 106 0.83 -6.59 3.52
CA ALA A 106 0.72 -7.01 4.92
C ALA A 106 0.73 -5.81 5.87
N VAL A 107 1.71 -4.91 5.71
CA VAL A 107 1.80 -3.67 6.49
C VAL A 107 0.61 -2.77 6.21
N GLY A 108 0.19 -2.67 4.95
CA GLY A 108 -0.97 -1.87 4.56
C GLY A 108 -2.24 -2.28 5.31
N VAL A 109 -2.57 -3.58 5.29
CA VAL A 109 -3.71 -4.13 6.05
C VAL A 109 -3.55 -3.89 7.56
N ALA A 110 -2.34 -4.09 8.10
CA ALA A 110 -2.07 -3.85 9.52
C ALA A 110 -2.25 -2.38 9.92
N VAL A 111 -1.81 -1.44 9.08
CA VAL A 111 -1.96 0.00 9.30
C VAL A 111 -3.43 0.41 9.29
N LEU A 112 -4.24 -0.12 8.35
CA LEU A 112 -5.68 0.13 8.35
C LEU A 112 -6.36 -0.44 9.58
N ALA A 113 -6.02 -1.67 9.98
CA ALA A 113 -6.53 -2.28 11.21
C ALA A 113 -6.16 -1.47 12.45
N LEU A 114 -4.94 -0.94 12.51
CA LEU A 114 -4.50 -0.06 13.57
C LEU A 114 -5.26 1.26 13.55
N GLY A 115 -5.54 1.83 12.37
CA GLY A 115 -6.32 3.05 12.21
C GLY A 115 -7.73 2.92 12.80
N VAL A 116 -8.42 1.80 12.52
CA VAL A 116 -9.72 1.49 13.12
C VAL A 116 -9.60 1.42 14.65
N ARG A 117 -8.66 0.63 15.18
CA ARG A 117 -8.49 0.48 16.65
C ARG A 117 -8.11 1.77 17.35
N LEU A 118 -7.33 2.63 16.69
CA LEU A 118 -6.93 3.92 17.24
C LEU A 118 -8.14 4.86 17.30
N PHE A 119 -8.98 4.82 16.26
CA PHE A 119 -10.23 5.57 16.23
C PHE A 119 -11.14 5.16 17.39
N ASP A 120 -11.46 3.87 17.53
CA ASP A 120 -12.28 3.34 18.63
C ASP A 120 -11.75 3.74 20.02
N LYS A 121 -10.42 3.76 20.18
CA LYS A 121 -9.78 4.17 21.45
C LYS A 121 -9.92 5.68 21.73
N MET A 122 -9.99 6.51 20.68
CA MET A 122 -10.08 7.97 20.80
C MET A 122 -11.52 8.46 20.96
N THR A 123 -12.52 7.64 20.64
CA THR A 123 -13.95 7.96 20.76
C THR A 123 -14.66 7.03 21.76
N PRO A 124 -14.18 6.93 23.01
CA PRO A 124 -14.79 6.03 23.99
C PRO A 124 -16.24 6.40 24.24
N GLY A 125 -17.14 5.42 24.09
CA GLY A 125 -18.58 5.57 24.33
C GLY A 125 -19.46 5.60 23.08
N ILE A 126 -18.86 5.58 21.89
CA ILE A 126 -19.55 5.30 20.62
C ILE A 126 -19.08 3.91 20.17
N GLU A 127 -19.98 3.11 19.57
CA GLU A 127 -19.59 1.87 18.88
C GLU A 127 -19.50 2.17 17.38
N GLU A 128 -18.36 2.66 16.93
CA GLU A 128 -18.20 3.28 15.60
C GLU A 128 -18.50 2.30 14.49
N LEU A 129 -17.97 1.07 14.59
CA LEU A 129 -18.23 0.04 13.61
C LEU A 129 -19.72 -0.35 13.59
N ALA A 130 -20.39 -0.36 14.74
CA ALA A 130 -21.82 -0.60 14.80
C ALA A 130 -22.63 0.55 14.19
N GLU A 131 -22.22 1.80 14.43
CA GLU A 131 -22.82 2.99 13.83
C GLU A 131 -22.68 2.99 12.30
N VAL A 132 -21.52 2.61 11.76
CA VAL A 132 -21.33 2.44 10.32
C VAL A 132 -22.25 1.35 9.75
N ARG A 133 -22.38 0.21 10.43
CA ARG A 133 -23.33 -0.86 10.04
C ARG A 133 -24.80 -0.41 10.10
N ARG A 134 -25.14 0.54 10.97
CA ARG A 134 -26.48 1.15 11.06
C ARG A 134 -26.71 2.25 10.03
N GLY A 135 -25.73 2.57 9.17
CA GLY A 135 -25.86 3.59 8.15
C GLY A 135 -25.50 5.01 8.61
N ASN A 136 -24.83 5.16 9.74
CA ASN A 136 -24.42 6.48 10.24
C ASN A 136 -23.27 7.07 9.40
N ILE A 137 -23.62 7.98 8.50
CA ILE A 137 -22.67 8.64 7.59
C ILE A 137 -21.66 9.50 8.36
N ALA A 138 -22.05 10.14 9.46
CA ALA A 138 -21.15 10.98 10.23
C ALA A 138 -19.99 10.16 10.84
N ALA A 139 -20.32 9.01 11.44
CA ALA A 139 -19.33 8.08 11.96
C ALA A 139 -18.41 7.55 10.84
N ALA A 140 -18.98 7.19 9.69
CA ALA A 140 -18.22 6.73 8.53
C ALA A 140 -17.23 7.79 8.02
N LEU A 141 -17.66 9.06 7.90
CA LEU A 141 -16.78 10.14 7.41
C LEU A 141 -15.58 10.37 8.32
N LEU A 142 -15.77 10.33 9.64
CA LEU A 142 -14.66 10.42 10.59
C LEU A 142 -13.70 9.23 10.43
N LEU A 143 -14.23 8.00 10.38
CA LEU A 143 -13.39 6.82 10.17
C LEU A 143 -12.63 6.89 8.83
N CYS A 144 -13.27 7.35 7.76
CA CYS A 144 -12.64 7.56 6.46
C CYS A 144 -11.46 8.54 6.56
N ALA A 145 -11.65 9.68 7.24
CA ALA A 145 -10.59 10.66 7.44
C ALA A 145 -9.40 10.05 8.22
N PHE A 146 -9.68 9.28 9.28
CA PHE A 146 -8.64 8.58 10.05
C PHE A 146 -7.85 7.59 9.20
N LEU A 147 -8.52 6.76 8.41
CA LEU A 147 -7.89 5.78 7.52
C LEU A 147 -7.04 6.45 6.42
N LEU A 148 -7.46 7.60 5.90
CA LEU A 148 -6.67 8.35 4.92
C LEU A 148 -5.43 8.97 5.56
N VAL A 149 -5.59 9.62 6.70
CA VAL A 149 -4.48 10.28 7.40
C VAL A 149 -3.42 9.26 7.80
N ILE A 150 -3.80 8.13 8.40
CA ILE A 150 -2.82 7.13 8.82
C ILE A 150 -2.09 6.52 7.62
N ALA A 151 -2.79 6.30 6.50
CA ALA A 151 -2.18 5.81 5.27
C ALA A 151 -1.18 6.82 4.70
N LEU A 152 -1.58 8.08 4.55
CA LEU A 152 -0.74 9.16 4.03
C LEU A 152 0.53 9.36 4.86
N LEU A 153 0.40 9.34 6.19
CA LEU A 153 1.53 9.57 7.10
C LEU A 153 2.46 8.36 7.21
N THR A 154 1.93 7.13 7.03
CA THR A 154 2.73 5.91 7.14
C THR A 154 3.42 5.53 5.83
N ALA A 155 2.86 5.92 4.68
CA ALA A 155 3.38 5.49 3.37
C ALA A 155 4.85 5.85 3.11
N PRO A 156 5.35 7.06 3.46
CA PRO A 156 6.77 7.38 3.30
C PRO A 156 7.68 6.50 4.17
N GLY A 157 7.25 6.19 5.39
CA GLY A 157 7.98 5.30 6.31
C GLY A 157 8.05 3.87 5.76
N LEU A 158 6.95 3.37 5.18
CA LEU A 158 6.94 2.09 4.48
C LEU A 158 7.91 2.10 3.29
N GLN A 159 7.90 3.15 2.46
CA GLN A 159 8.85 3.28 1.34
C GLN A 159 10.29 3.24 1.83
N ALA A 160 10.62 3.99 2.88
CA ALA A 160 11.98 4.02 3.43
C ALA A 160 12.44 2.64 3.92
N ALA A 161 11.56 1.92 4.63
CA ALA A 161 11.85 0.56 5.09
C ALA A 161 12.09 -0.40 3.92
N LEU A 162 11.28 -0.34 2.87
CA LEU A 162 11.42 -1.17 1.67
C LEU A 162 12.67 -0.82 0.87
N ASN A 163 13.01 0.47 0.76
CA ASN A 163 14.24 0.95 0.14
C ASN A 163 15.49 0.43 0.86
N GLY A 164 15.44 0.29 2.19
CA GLY A 164 16.53 -0.30 2.97
C GLY A 164 16.84 -1.77 2.62
N LEU A 165 15.91 -2.47 1.96
CA LEU A 165 16.13 -3.83 1.45
C LEU A 165 16.81 -3.86 0.08
N ILE A 166 16.89 -2.73 -0.61
CA ILE A 166 17.57 -2.63 -1.90
C ILE A 166 19.09 -2.72 -1.61
N PRO A 167 19.80 -3.69 -2.20
CA PRO A 167 21.25 -3.77 -2.07
C PRO A 167 21.89 -2.64 -2.88
N PHE A 168 22.03 -1.46 -2.28
CA PHE A 168 22.73 -0.36 -2.91
C PHE A 168 24.20 -0.74 -3.12
N PRO A 169 24.80 -0.44 -4.29
CA PRO A 169 26.24 -0.54 -4.44
C PRO A 169 26.90 0.35 -3.38
N GLN A 170 27.75 -0.24 -2.55
CA GLN A 170 28.50 0.52 -1.55
C GLN A 170 29.46 1.45 -2.30
N LEU A 171 29.40 2.75 -2.00
CA LEU A 171 30.38 3.68 -2.53
C LEU A 171 31.76 3.28 -2.03
N PRO A 172 32.81 3.35 -2.87
CA PRO A 172 34.18 3.20 -2.42
C PRO A 172 34.42 4.10 -1.20
N THR A 173 35.14 3.60 -0.20
CA THR A 173 35.50 4.37 0.99
C THR A 173 36.20 5.67 0.58
N GLY A 174 35.64 6.81 0.97
CA GLY A 174 36.20 8.15 0.70
C GLY A 174 35.38 9.05 -0.24
N VAL A 175 34.29 8.56 -0.84
CA VAL A 175 33.38 9.43 -1.62
C VAL A 175 32.30 10.01 -0.70
N LEU A 176 32.48 11.26 -0.27
CA LEU A 176 31.46 11.99 0.48
C LEU A 176 30.27 12.32 -0.44
N ARG A 177 29.05 11.90 -0.05
CA ARG A 177 27.82 12.41 -0.65
C ARG A 177 27.43 13.70 0.07
N ALA A 178 27.13 14.77 -0.67
CA ALA A 178 26.46 15.92 -0.09
C ALA A 178 25.11 15.47 0.49
N PRO A 179 24.68 16.00 1.66
CA PRO A 179 23.37 15.70 2.20
C PRO A 179 22.31 16.14 1.19
N ALA A 180 21.43 15.20 0.82
CA ALA A 180 20.25 15.45 0.01
C ALA A 180 19.19 16.20 0.83
#